data_AF-A0A5C7SIX0-F1
#
_entry.id   AF-A0A5C7SIX0-F1
#
_cell.length_a   1.000
_cell.length_b   1.000
_cell.length_c   1.000
_cell.angle_alpha   90.00
_cell.angle_beta   90.00
_cell.angle_gamma   90.00
#
_symmetry.space_group_name_H-M   'P 1'
#
loop_
_entity.id
_entity.type
_entity.pdbx_description
1 polymer ?
#
loop_
_entity_poly.entity_id
_entity_poly.type
_entity_poly.pdbx_seq_one_letter_code
_entity_poly.pdbx_strand_id
1 'polypeptide(L)'
;MSSVRAIFLSDVHLGTRACQAERLLDFLREHESDYLFLLGDIVDFWAMKRSVQWAPSHNTVVQKVLRRARHGCQVIFIPGNHDEALREHAGVAFGDIRVESEWIHHTADGRRYWLVHGDEYDQVTRHHRWVALLGDVAYNA
;
A
#
# COMPACT_ATOMS: atom_id res chain seq x y z
N MET A 1 -21.11 -10.17 6.15
CA MET A 1 -19.86 -9.45 6.42
C MET A 1 -19.14 -10.18 7.53
N SER A 2 -17.90 -10.61 7.29
CA SER A 2 -17.05 -11.13 8.37
C SER A 2 -16.30 -9.96 9.01
N SER A 3 -16.18 -9.97 10.33
CA SER A 3 -15.33 -9.02 11.04
C SER A 3 -14.01 -9.70 11.36
N VAL A 4 -12.91 -9.05 11.01
CA VAL A 4 -11.54 -9.50 11.33
C VAL A 4 -10.83 -8.39 12.07
N ARG A 5 -9.89 -8.73 12.96
CA ARG A 5 -9.16 -7.72 13.74
C ARG A 5 -8.30 -6.80 12.86
N ALA A 6 -7.60 -7.37 11.88
CA ALA A 6 -6.65 -6.65 11.05
C ALA A 6 -6.67 -7.18 9.61
N ILE A 7 -6.54 -6.27 8.65
CA ILE A 7 -6.32 -6.55 7.23
C ILE A 7 -4.94 -6.01 6.86
N PHE A 8 -4.18 -6.79 6.09
CA PHE A 8 -2.88 -6.41 5.54
C PHE A 8 -2.97 -6.48 4.02
N LEU A 9 -2.64 -5.39 3.33
CA LEU A 9 -2.61 -5.29 1.87
C LEU A 9 -1.23 -4.79 1.45
N SER A 10 -0.66 -5.35 0.39
CA SER A 10 0.56 -4.86 -0.27
C SER A 10 0.37 -4.95 -1.78
N ASP A 11 1.26 -4.31 -2.56
CA ASP A 11 1.41 -4.50 -4.01
C ASP A 11 0.08 -4.34 -4.79
N VAL A 12 -0.71 -3.33 -4.41
CA VAL A 12 -1.99 -3.04 -5.06
C VAL A 12 -1.77 -2.34 -6.42
N HIS A 13 -0.74 -1.51 -6.52
CA HIS A 13 -0.34 -0.75 -7.71
C HIS A 13 -1.51 0.00 -8.38
N LEU A 14 -2.25 0.80 -7.61
CA LEU A 14 -3.26 1.71 -8.16
C LEU A 14 -2.61 2.63 -9.20
N GLY A 15 -3.23 2.78 -10.36
CA GLY A 15 -2.69 3.56 -11.48
C GLY A 15 -2.04 2.71 -12.57
N THR A 16 -2.10 1.38 -12.45
CA THR A 16 -1.67 0.42 -13.48
C THR A 16 -2.86 -0.33 -14.08
N ARG A 17 -2.70 -0.88 -15.30
CA ARG A 17 -3.74 -1.71 -15.94
C ARG A 17 -3.93 -3.08 -15.26
N ALA A 18 -2.90 -3.58 -14.60
CA ALA A 18 -2.94 -4.88 -13.93
C ALA A 18 -3.71 -4.83 -12.60
N CYS A 19 -3.88 -3.63 -12.01
CA CYS A 19 -4.55 -3.46 -10.73
C CYS A 19 -5.96 -4.06 -10.72
N GLN A 20 -6.18 -4.98 -9.78
CA GLN A 20 -7.46 -5.66 -9.58
C GLN A 20 -8.37 -4.86 -8.64
N ALA A 21 -8.57 -3.58 -8.91
CA ALA A 21 -9.27 -2.64 -8.02
C ALA A 21 -10.70 -3.10 -7.66
N GLU A 22 -11.45 -3.68 -8.59
CA GLU A 22 -12.81 -4.15 -8.32
C GLU A 22 -12.84 -5.33 -7.33
N ARG A 23 -11.92 -6.29 -7.49
CA ARG A 23 -11.78 -7.42 -6.54
C ARG A 23 -11.39 -6.92 -5.15
N LEU A 24 -10.48 -5.94 -5.08
CA LEU A 24 -10.11 -5.32 -3.82
C LEU A 24 -11.32 -4.60 -3.17
N LEU A 25 -12.14 -3.92 -3.97
CA LEU A 25 -13.36 -3.28 -3.48
C LEU A 25 -14.39 -4.27 -2.95
N ASP A 26 -14.53 -5.43 -3.58
CA ASP A 26 -15.42 -6.50 -3.11
C ASP A 26 -14.92 -7.06 -1.78
N PHE A 27 -13.63 -7.39 -1.69
CA PHE A 27 -12.98 -7.81 -0.44
C PHE A 27 -13.17 -6.79 0.69
N LEU A 28 -12.90 -5.51 0.42
CA LEU A 28 -13.11 -4.41 1.37
C LEU A 28 -14.59 -4.08 1.63
N ARG A 29 -15.54 -4.66 0.91
CA ARG A 29 -16.97 -4.58 1.25
C ARG A 29 -17.39 -5.72 2.16
N GLU A 30 -16.84 -6.90 1.95
CA GLU A 30 -17.21 -8.10 2.68
C GLU A 30 -16.58 -8.22 4.06
N HIS A 31 -15.41 -7.59 4.29
CA HIS A 31 -14.61 -7.77 5.50
C HIS A 31 -14.36 -6.47 6.24
N GLU A 32 -14.96 -6.27 7.41
CA GLU A 32 -14.65 -5.12 8.27
C GLU A 32 -13.41 -5.40 9.15
N SER A 33 -12.72 -4.33 9.57
CA SER A 33 -11.57 -4.47 10.45
C SER A 33 -11.27 -3.28 11.35
N ASP A 34 -10.71 -3.57 12.52
CA ASP A 34 -10.22 -2.55 13.45
C ASP A 34 -8.95 -1.89 12.91
N TYR A 35 -8.09 -2.68 12.24
CA TYR A 35 -6.87 -2.21 11.59
C TYR A 35 -6.89 -2.50 10.09
N LEU A 36 -6.40 -1.55 9.31
CA LEU A 36 -6.08 -1.72 7.89
C LEU A 36 -4.65 -1.27 7.65
N PHE A 37 -3.77 -2.23 7.42
CA PHE A 37 -2.38 -2.01 7.08
C PHE A 37 -2.21 -2.01 5.57
N LEU A 38 -1.66 -0.91 5.05
CA LEU A 38 -1.24 -0.73 3.68
C LEU A 38 0.29 -0.83 3.67
N LEU A 39 0.83 -1.94 3.18
CA LEU A 39 2.23 -2.34 3.28
C LEU A 39 2.92 -2.23 1.92
N GLY A 40 3.12 -1.00 1.49
CA GLY A 40 3.88 -0.67 0.29
C GLY A 40 3.19 -0.95 -1.03
N ASP A 41 3.70 -0.25 -2.03
CA ASP A 41 3.33 -0.28 -3.45
C ASP A 41 1.82 -0.26 -3.69
N ILE A 42 1.14 0.64 -2.96
CA ILE A 42 -0.32 0.80 -3.05
C ILE A 42 -0.69 1.67 -4.24
N VAL A 43 0.07 2.74 -4.50
CA VAL A 43 -0.12 3.66 -5.61
C VAL A 43 1.17 3.73 -6.42
N ASP A 44 1.06 3.40 -7.71
CA ASP A 44 2.24 3.39 -8.59
C ASP A 44 2.43 4.75 -9.27
N PHE A 45 3.14 5.66 -8.60
CA PHE A 45 3.44 6.98 -9.16
C PHE A 45 4.41 6.89 -10.36
N TRP A 46 5.25 5.86 -10.44
CA TRP A 46 6.20 5.68 -11.53
C TRP A 46 5.48 5.34 -12.84
N ALA A 47 4.53 4.40 -12.79
CA ALA A 47 3.68 4.08 -13.93
C ALA A 47 2.89 5.31 -14.39
N MET A 48 2.31 6.07 -13.45
CA MET A 48 1.53 7.27 -13.76
C MET A 48 2.36 8.40 -14.40
N LYS A 49 3.66 8.53 -14.09
CA LYS A 49 4.57 9.47 -14.78
C LYS A 49 4.73 9.15 -16.27
N ARG A 50 4.62 7.88 -16.68
CA ARG A 50 4.74 7.43 -18.08
C ARG A 50 3.39 7.49 -18.80
N SER A 51 2.34 6.99 -18.17
CA SER A 51 0.97 7.03 -18.66
C SER A 51 -0.01 6.86 -17.51
N VAL A 52 -0.88 7.84 -17.30
CA VAL A 52 -1.90 7.76 -16.25
C VAL A 52 -2.97 6.73 -16.64
N GLN A 53 -2.99 5.58 -15.96
CA GLN A 53 -4.03 4.55 -16.10
C GLN A 53 -4.91 4.55 -14.85
N TRP A 54 -5.69 5.62 -14.66
CA TRP A 54 -6.54 5.81 -13.48
C TRP A 54 -8.02 5.56 -13.80
N ALA A 55 -8.50 4.34 -13.56
CA ALA A 55 -9.91 4.00 -13.75
C ALA A 55 -10.77 4.46 -12.56
N PRO A 56 -12.10 4.68 -12.73
CA PRO A 56 -12.99 5.07 -11.64
C PRO A 56 -12.93 4.17 -10.40
N SER A 57 -12.72 2.86 -10.59
CA SER A 57 -12.55 1.88 -9.50
C SER A 57 -11.37 2.21 -8.58
N HIS A 58 -10.29 2.80 -9.10
CA HIS A 58 -9.13 3.22 -8.29
C HIS A 58 -9.51 4.32 -7.30
N ASN A 59 -10.24 5.33 -7.78
CA ASN A 59 -10.76 6.39 -6.91
C ASN A 59 -11.72 5.83 -5.85
N THR A 60 -12.56 4.86 -6.22
CA THR A 60 -13.45 4.19 -5.26
C THR A 60 -12.67 3.44 -4.18
N VAL A 61 -11.53 2.83 -4.49
CA VAL A 61 -10.64 2.21 -3.48
C VAL A 61 -10.16 3.26 -2.49
N VAL A 62 -9.59 4.36 -2.99
CA VAL A 62 -9.09 5.46 -2.15
C VAL A 62 -10.20 6.01 -1.24
N GLN A 63 -11.38 6.26 -1.80
CA GLN A 63 -12.54 6.74 -1.02
C GLN A 63 -13.02 5.72 0.03
N LYS A 64 -13.00 4.42 -0.28
CA LYS A 64 -13.38 3.36 0.65
C LYS A 64 -12.41 3.30 1.84
N VAL A 65 -11.11 3.43 1.59
CA VAL A 65 -10.07 3.49 2.63
C VAL A 65 -10.25 4.74 3.50
N LEU A 66 -10.36 5.92 2.90
CA LEU A 66 -10.61 7.18 3.63
C LEU A 66 -11.91 7.13 4.46
N ARG A 67 -12.95 6.47 3.94
CA ARG A 67 -14.20 6.28 4.68
C ARG A 67 -14.00 5.35 5.88
N ARG A 68 -13.22 4.27 5.76
CA ARG A 68 -12.91 3.39 6.90
C ARG A 68 -12.17 4.14 8.00
N ALA A 69 -11.16 4.93 7.63
CA ALA A 69 -10.39 5.73 8.57
C ALA A 69 -11.29 6.68 9.38
N ARG A 70 -12.18 7.41 8.69
CA ARG A 70 -13.19 8.29 9.31
C ARG A 70 -14.21 7.59 10.21
N HIS A 71 -14.40 6.27 10.04
CA HIS A 71 -15.31 5.47 10.85
C HIS A 71 -14.59 4.64 11.92
N GLY A 72 -13.37 5.03 12.30
CA GLY A 72 -12.67 4.47 13.46
C GLY A 72 -11.74 3.29 13.15
N CYS A 73 -11.64 2.85 11.89
CA CYS A 73 -10.62 1.89 11.48
C CYS A 73 -9.24 2.57 11.55
N GLN A 74 -8.29 1.95 12.24
CA GLN A 74 -6.91 2.39 12.28
C GLN A 74 -6.23 2.05 10.96
N VAL A 75 -6.11 3.04 10.07
CA VAL A 75 -5.43 2.87 8.78
C VAL A 75 -3.97 3.32 8.90
N ILE A 76 -3.04 2.38 8.76
CA ILE A 76 -1.60 2.62 8.78
C ILE A 76 -1.06 2.32 7.40
N PHE A 77 -0.36 3.28 6.80
CA PHE A 77 0.30 3.14 5.51
C PHE A 77 1.81 3.21 5.69
N ILE A 78 2.49 2.13 5.33
CA ILE A 78 3.92 2.03 5.19
C ILE A 78 4.26 2.15 3.69
N PRO A 79 4.82 3.26 3.21
CA PRO A 79 5.07 3.48 1.78
C PRO A 79 6.18 2.58 1.20
N GLY A 80 5.91 2.04 0.01
CA GLY A 80 6.88 1.28 -0.77
C GLY A 80 7.77 2.16 -1.66
N ASN A 81 8.57 1.54 -2.53
CA ASN A 81 9.45 2.25 -3.47
C ASN A 81 8.68 2.90 -4.62
N HIS A 82 7.51 2.36 -5.01
CA HIS A 82 6.65 2.99 -6.01
C HIS A 82 5.82 4.16 -5.44
N ASP A 83 5.65 4.21 -4.12
CA ASP A 83 4.90 5.23 -3.37
C ASP A 83 5.75 6.49 -3.06
N GLU A 84 6.79 6.79 -3.85
CA GLU A 84 7.82 7.80 -3.54
C GLU A 84 7.25 9.18 -3.17
N ALA A 85 6.17 9.61 -3.84
CA ALA A 85 5.50 10.89 -3.54
C ALA A 85 4.90 10.93 -2.12
N LEU A 86 4.56 9.78 -1.54
CA LEU A 86 4.03 9.65 -0.18
C LEU A 86 5.13 9.39 0.84
N ARG A 87 6.30 8.88 0.43
CA ARG A 87 7.49 8.77 1.30
C ARG A 87 7.95 10.12 1.84
N GLU A 88 7.94 11.15 0.99
CA GLU A 88 8.28 12.52 1.40
C GLU A 88 7.32 13.12 2.44
N HIS A 89 6.16 12.48 2.63
CA HIS A 89 5.12 12.86 3.58
C HIS A 89 5.03 11.89 4.78
N ALA A 90 6.03 11.02 4.99
CA ALA A 90 6.09 10.18 6.18
C ALA A 90 6.04 11.05 7.46
N GLY A 91 5.13 10.72 8.39
CA GLY A 91 4.82 11.55 9.56
C GLY A 91 3.75 12.63 9.34
N VAL A 92 3.22 12.80 8.12
CA VAL A 92 2.06 13.66 7.81
C VAL A 92 0.81 12.79 7.72
N ALA A 93 -0.24 13.15 8.46
CA ALA A 93 -1.53 12.48 8.35
C ALA A 93 -2.25 12.92 7.06
N PHE A 94 -2.61 11.97 6.19
CA PHE A 94 -3.48 12.23 5.05
C PHE A 94 -4.94 11.96 5.45
N GLY A 95 -5.57 12.98 6.05
CA GLY A 95 -6.83 12.78 6.78
C GLY A 95 -6.57 11.93 8.03
N ASP A 96 -7.34 10.85 8.20
CA ASP A 96 -7.21 9.91 9.33
C ASP A 96 -6.28 8.71 9.02
N ILE A 97 -5.51 8.77 7.92
CA ILE A 97 -4.53 7.74 7.56
C ILE A 97 -3.16 8.14 8.13
N ARG A 98 -2.55 7.22 8.88
CA ARG A 98 -1.20 7.40 9.44
C ARG A 98 -0.17 6.89 8.45
N VAL A 99 0.71 7.77 7.99
CA VAL A 99 1.84 7.39 7.14
C VAL A 99 3.08 7.22 8.01
N GLU A 100 3.57 5.99 8.14
CA GLU A 100 4.65 5.60 9.05
C GLU A 100 5.72 4.83 8.26
N SER A 101 7.00 4.93 8.62
CA SER A 101 8.06 4.15 7.96
C SER A 101 8.04 2.68 8.36
N GLU A 102 7.57 2.39 9.57
CA GLU A 102 7.46 1.06 10.15
C GLU A 102 6.37 1.02 11.22
N TRP A 103 5.90 -0.17 11.59
CA TRP A 103 4.91 -0.33 12.65
C TRP A 103 5.08 -1.66 13.41
N ILE A 104 4.87 -1.64 14.73
CA ILE A 104 4.76 -2.87 15.53
C ILE A 104 3.28 -3.15 15.82
N HIS A 105 2.73 -4.17 15.18
CA HIS A 105 1.38 -4.64 15.46
C HIS A 105 1.39 -5.75 16.52
N HIS A 106 0.52 -5.62 17.52
CA HIS A 106 0.28 -6.67 18.52
C HIS A 106 -0.94 -7.49 18.10
N THR A 107 -0.74 -8.77 17.86
CA THR A 107 -1.79 -9.72 17.51
C THR A 107 -2.66 -10.06 18.72
N ALA A 108 -3.81 -10.73 18.48
CA ALA A 108 -4.72 -11.13 19.55
C ALA A 108 -4.10 -12.16 20.53
N ASP A 109 -3.12 -12.94 20.09
CA ASP A 109 -2.38 -13.90 20.90
C ASP A 109 -1.08 -13.33 21.49
N GLY A 110 -0.89 -12.01 21.43
CA GLY A 110 0.23 -11.30 22.07
C GLY A 110 1.55 -11.31 21.30
N ARG A 111 1.60 -11.91 20.11
CA ARG A 111 2.77 -11.80 19.23
C ARG A 111 2.94 -10.37 18.72
N ARG A 112 4.18 -10.01 18.43
CA ARG A 112 4.57 -8.72 17.86
C ARG A 112 4.98 -8.93 16.42
N TYR A 113 4.29 -8.26 15.50
CA TYR A 113 4.61 -8.25 14.08
C TYR A 113 5.27 -6.92 13.75
N TRP A 114 6.47 -6.97 13.19
CA TRP A 114 7.13 -5.80 12.65
C TRP A 114 6.74 -5.66 11.19
N LEU A 115 6.04 -4.58 10.90
CA LEU A 115 5.52 -4.26 9.59
C LEU A 115 6.47 -3.22 8.97
N VAL A 116 7.04 -3.60 7.83
CA VAL A 116 7.92 -2.80 6.97
C VAL A 116 7.66 -3.22 5.53
N HIS A 117 7.93 -2.34 4.56
CA HIS A 117 7.87 -2.73 3.14
C HIS A 117 8.97 -3.73 2.79
N GLY A 118 10.22 -3.40 3.14
CA GLY A 118 11.37 -4.29 2.97
C GLY A 118 12.36 -3.87 1.88
N ASP A 119 12.00 -2.94 0.99
CA ASP A 119 12.90 -2.43 -0.07
C ASP A 119 14.20 -1.82 0.47
N GLU A 120 14.17 -1.24 1.67
CA GLU A 120 15.36 -0.71 2.36
C GLU A 120 16.41 -1.80 2.69
N TYR A 121 15.96 -3.05 2.80
CA TYR A 121 16.75 -4.22 3.15
C TYR A 121 17.10 -5.09 1.95
N ASP A 122 16.53 -4.81 0.77
CA ASP A 122 16.81 -5.52 -0.48
C ASP A 122 18.14 -5.04 -1.13
N GLN A 123 19.19 -4.94 -0.31
CA GLN A 123 20.49 -4.35 -0.66
C GLN A 123 21.43 -5.26 -1.46
N VAL A 124 20.90 -5.85 -2.53
CA VAL A 124 21.62 -5.77 -3.80
C VAL A 124 21.43 -4.37 -4.43
N THR A 125 20.42 -3.61 -3.98
CA THR A 125 19.99 -2.33 -4.59
C THR A 125 20.71 -1.07 -4.08
N ARG A 126 21.45 -1.11 -2.94
CA ARG A 126 22.29 0.05 -2.53
C ARG A 126 23.54 0.25 -3.39
N HIS A 127 24.02 -0.77 -4.11
CA HIS A 127 25.21 -0.67 -4.98
C HIS A 127 24.93 -0.80 -6.48
N HIS A 128 23.75 -1.28 -6.88
CA HIS A 128 23.45 -1.53 -8.29
C HIS A 128 22.08 -0.97 -8.72
N ARG A 129 21.91 0.35 -8.62
CA ARG A 129 20.75 1.09 -9.17
C ARG A 129 20.44 0.74 -10.65
N TRP A 130 21.44 0.21 -11.36
CA TRP A 130 21.37 -0.26 -12.74
C TRP A 130 20.74 -1.66 -12.91
N VAL A 131 20.83 -2.52 -11.90
CA VAL A 131 20.26 -3.88 -11.95
C VAL A 131 18.73 -3.84 -11.81
N ALA A 132 18.19 -2.96 -10.96
CA ALA A 132 16.75 -2.70 -10.90
C ALA A 132 16.22 -2.16 -12.24
N LEU A 133 16.97 -1.26 -12.89
CA LEU A 133 16.63 -0.73 -14.20
C LEU A 133 16.68 -1.82 -15.30
N LEU A 134 17.63 -2.75 -15.22
CA LEU A 134 17.74 -3.88 -16.15
C LEU A 134 16.66 -4.95 -15.90
N GLY A 135 16.26 -5.18 -14.65
CA GLY A 135 15.16 -6.08 -14.30
C GLY A 135 13.82 -5.59 -14.86
N ASP A 136 13.56 -4.28 -14.75
CA ASP A 136 12.35 -3.64 -15.30
C ASP A 136 12.33 -3.68 -16.85
N VAL A 137 13.51 -3.68 -17.50
CA VAL A 137 13.62 -3.87 -18.96
C VAL A 137 13.44 -5.33 -19.36
N ALA A 138 13.96 -6.29 -18.59
CA ALA A 138 13.88 -7.72 -18.91
C ALA A 138 12.47 -8.31 -18.71
N TYR A 139 11.68 -7.77 -17.77
CA TYR A 139 10.29 -8.18 -17.56
C TYR A 139 9.32 -7.62 -18.62
N ASN A 140 9.74 -6.60 -19.37
CA ASN A 140 8.94 -5.94 -20.41
C ASN A 140 9.36 -6.34 -21.85
N ALA A 141 10.12 -7.44 -22.01
CA ALA A 141 10.51 -8.02 -23.31
C ALA A 141 9.67 -9.26 -23.67
#